data_AF-R1E2J1-F1
#
_entry.id   AF-R1E2J1-F1
#
_cell.length_a   1.000
_cell.length_b   1.000
_cell.length_c   1.000
_cell.angle_alpha   90.00
_cell.angle_beta   90.00
_cell.angle_gamma   90.00
#
_symmetry.space_group_name_H-M   'P 1'
#
loop_
_entity.id
_entity.type
_entity.pdbx_description
1 polymer ?
#
loop_
_entity_poly.entity_id
_entity_poly.type
_entity_poly.pdbx_seq_one_letter_code
_entity_poly.pdbx_strand_id
1 'polypeptide(L)'
;MVATESYPQQSFESWQAVWENEWLIGDFVWTAMDHLGESALGWTAATLPGKGMLETCLGTSPWPWHISYAGDLDICGFKKPQSFYRNVLWDVSPLEMVVSGPAPAGTSEQISAWGWPDEEVSWTWPSISEGAQVTVKVYSKAHDEVELFVNGARVGRAMRGGGGSIAFVNGSWFRGIERLTATFVVPYSPGNLTAVGHVRATGRTDVRTLLTTGMPAALRLAADRTTICASRNDLAYVTVYVVDSAGRHVNFDFEGDGELYRVGNGDPRDLGSFQQPRRTTHRGRVLAVLRPKANAAGGTLTLRAAATGLAAASVTLQTKACPLHIKTRDGSPIVDEQLCLLFGLKCTD
;
A
#
# COMPACT_ATOMS: atom_id res chain seq x y z
N MET A 1 20.75 -15.74 -16.41
CA MET A 1 20.79 -15.63 -14.94
C MET A 1 19.61 -14.77 -14.48
N VAL A 2 19.26 -14.82 -13.22
CA VAL A 2 18.19 -14.01 -12.62
C VAL A 2 18.53 -13.73 -11.15
N ALA A 3 18.24 -12.52 -10.65
CA ALA A 3 18.30 -12.27 -9.22
C ALA A 3 17.05 -12.89 -8.57
N THR A 4 17.22 -14.04 -7.92
CA THR A 4 16.11 -14.78 -7.29
C THR A 4 15.62 -14.13 -6.00
N GLU A 5 16.42 -13.23 -5.43
CA GLU A 5 16.09 -12.40 -4.28
C GLU A 5 16.91 -11.09 -4.34
N SER A 6 16.29 -9.95 -4.04
CA SER A 6 16.99 -8.68 -3.85
C SER A 6 16.39 -7.82 -2.74
N TYR A 7 17.20 -6.88 -2.23
CA TYR A 7 16.77 -5.95 -1.19
C TYR A 7 15.97 -4.79 -1.78
N PRO A 8 14.88 -4.34 -1.11
CA PRO A 8 14.09 -3.19 -1.55
C PRO A 8 14.96 -1.95 -1.80
N GLN A 9 15.87 -1.62 -0.87
CA GLN A 9 16.69 -0.42 -0.98
C GLN A 9 17.71 -0.44 -2.14
N GLN A 10 17.94 -1.60 -2.76
CA GLN A 10 18.85 -1.79 -3.89
C GLN A 10 18.10 -1.96 -5.21
N SER A 11 16.80 -1.64 -5.25
CA SER A 11 15.96 -1.85 -6.43
C SER A 11 16.52 -1.22 -7.69
N PHE A 12 17.14 -0.03 -7.59
CA PHE A 12 17.76 0.61 -8.74
C PHE A 12 18.95 -0.20 -9.26
N GLU A 13 19.90 -0.58 -8.41
CA GLU A 13 21.07 -1.34 -8.80
C GLU A 13 20.69 -2.71 -9.38
N SER A 14 19.79 -3.43 -8.72
CA SER A 14 19.32 -4.73 -9.17
C SER A 14 18.72 -4.62 -10.58
N TRP A 15 17.89 -3.61 -10.80
CA TRP A 15 17.22 -3.43 -12.08
C TRP A 15 18.10 -2.78 -13.16
N GLN A 16 19.07 -1.95 -12.75
CA GLN A 16 20.11 -1.44 -13.64
C GLN A 16 20.96 -2.58 -14.20
N ALA A 17 21.33 -3.55 -13.36
CA ALA A 17 22.05 -4.73 -13.82
C ALA A 17 21.26 -5.50 -14.88
N VAL A 18 19.92 -5.57 -14.75
CA VAL A 18 19.03 -6.20 -15.75
C VAL A 18 19.07 -5.43 -17.07
N TRP A 19 19.06 -4.09 -17.04
CA TRP A 19 19.16 -3.27 -18.26
C TRP A 19 20.51 -3.38 -18.97
N GLU A 20 21.59 -3.51 -18.21
CA GLU A 20 22.95 -3.49 -18.74
C GLU A 20 23.45 -4.86 -19.22
N ASN A 21 22.75 -5.95 -18.88
CA ASN A 21 23.20 -7.31 -19.16
C ASN A 21 22.08 -8.16 -19.79
N GLU A 22 22.16 -8.42 -21.09
CA GLU A 22 21.16 -9.24 -21.81
C GLU A 22 21.00 -10.67 -21.26
N TRP A 23 22.03 -11.20 -20.59
CA TRP A 23 21.98 -12.51 -19.95
C TRP A 23 21.27 -12.52 -18.59
N LEU A 24 20.98 -11.35 -18.00
CA LEU A 24 20.25 -11.22 -16.74
C LEU A 24 18.78 -10.91 -17.06
N ILE A 25 17.89 -11.89 -16.85
CA ILE A 25 16.51 -11.82 -17.36
C ILE A 25 15.53 -11.13 -16.40
N GLY A 26 15.97 -10.76 -15.19
CA GLY A 26 15.11 -10.11 -14.21
C GLY A 26 15.62 -10.16 -12.78
N ASP A 27 14.75 -9.68 -11.89
CA ASP A 27 14.95 -9.51 -10.46
C ASP A 27 13.64 -9.77 -9.70
N PHE A 28 13.75 -10.42 -8.54
CA PHE A 28 12.66 -10.73 -7.62
C PHE A 28 12.96 -10.11 -6.26
N VAL A 29 12.33 -8.96 -5.95
CA VAL A 29 12.50 -8.30 -4.65
C VAL A 29 11.88 -9.14 -3.52
N TRP A 30 12.55 -9.18 -2.37
CA TRP A 30 11.96 -9.66 -1.13
C TRP A 30 11.33 -8.52 -0.34
N THR A 31 9.99 -8.37 -0.31
CA THR A 31 8.97 -9.20 -0.98
C THR A 31 8.01 -8.35 -1.82
N ALA A 32 7.20 -9.02 -2.65
CA ALA A 32 6.11 -8.34 -3.35
C ALA A 32 4.98 -7.90 -2.39
N MET A 33 4.71 -8.69 -1.34
CA MET A 33 3.63 -8.45 -0.38
C MET A 33 4.11 -8.86 1.02
N ASP A 34 3.70 -8.11 2.03
CA ASP A 34 3.92 -8.48 3.42
C ASP A 34 3.28 -9.83 3.74
N HIS A 35 3.95 -10.60 4.60
CA HIS A 35 3.52 -11.93 5.05
C HIS A 35 3.57 -12.05 6.57
N LEU A 36 2.82 -12.99 7.13
CA LEU A 36 2.87 -13.31 8.56
C LEU A 36 4.18 -14.03 8.91
N GLY A 37 4.74 -13.74 10.08
CA GLY A 37 6.03 -14.28 10.51
C GLY A 37 7.20 -13.49 9.93
N GLU A 38 8.42 -14.02 10.13
CA GLU A 38 9.67 -13.24 9.93
C GLU A 38 9.53 -11.81 10.48
N SER A 39 8.92 -11.72 11.65
CA SER A 39 8.43 -10.47 12.18
C SER A 39 9.55 -9.45 12.21
N ALA A 40 9.26 -8.22 11.79
CA ALA A 40 10.25 -7.13 11.81
C ALA A 40 11.45 -7.29 10.86
N LEU A 41 11.32 -8.13 9.82
CA LEU A 41 12.33 -8.23 8.78
C LEU A 41 12.55 -6.89 8.05
N GLY A 42 11.48 -6.22 7.65
CA GLY A 42 11.47 -4.92 6.96
C GLY A 42 11.37 -3.72 7.90
N TRP A 43 11.88 -3.83 9.12
CA TRP A 43 11.74 -2.82 10.15
C TRP A 43 12.37 -1.47 9.78
N THR A 44 11.64 -0.40 10.11
CA THR A 44 12.14 0.98 10.13
C THR A 44 11.67 1.67 11.41
N ALA A 45 12.56 2.38 12.10
CA ALA A 45 12.19 3.28 13.19
C ALA A 45 13.25 4.34 13.49
N ALA A 46 12.80 5.40 14.17
CA ALA A 46 13.68 6.38 14.80
C ALA A 46 14.39 5.78 16.03
N THR A 47 15.72 5.81 16.06
CA THR A 47 16.53 5.33 17.19
C THR A 47 17.42 6.42 17.77
N LEU A 48 17.74 6.29 19.05
CA LEU A 48 18.72 7.16 19.73
C LEU A 48 20.15 6.81 19.31
N PRO A 49 21.10 7.78 19.37
CA PRO A 49 22.49 7.55 19.04
C PRO A 49 23.10 6.47 19.92
N GLY A 50 23.90 5.59 19.34
CA GLY A 50 24.55 4.48 20.04
C GLY A 50 23.69 3.22 20.20
N LYS A 51 22.40 3.25 19.83
CA LYS A 51 21.56 2.04 19.74
C LYS A 51 21.61 1.47 18.32
N GLY A 52 22.27 0.33 18.17
CA GLY A 52 22.50 -0.30 16.86
C GLY A 52 21.36 -1.22 16.40
N MET A 53 21.44 -1.65 15.14
CA MET A 53 20.54 -2.64 14.52
C MET A 53 20.46 -3.95 15.33
N LEU A 54 21.52 -4.35 16.04
CA LEU A 54 21.54 -5.57 16.85
C LEU A 54 20.62 -5.46 18.08
N GLU A 55 20.56 -4.28 18.70
CA GLU A 55 19.69 -4.01 19.86
C GLU A 55 18.23 -3.76 19.46
N THR A 56 17.96 -3.46 18.18
CA THR A 56 16.65 -3.02 17.68
C THR A 56 15.98 -4.01 16.72
N CYS A 57 16.74 -4.85 16.00
CA CYS A 57 16.24 -5.76 14.95
C CYS A 57 16.67 -7.23 15.13
N LEU A 58 17.97 -7.50 15.38
CA LEU A 58 18.50 -8.88 15.33
C LEU A 58 18.38 -9.67 16.64
N GLY A 59 18.04 -9.00 17.76
CA GLY A 59 17.93 -9.65 19.07
C GLY A 59 16.56 -10.26 19.37
N THR A 60 15.47 -9.66 18.88
CA THR A 60 14.09 -10.14 18.98
C THR A 60 13.24 -9.22 18.11
N SER A 61 12.45 -9.74 17.17
CA SER A 61 11.35 -8.97 16.58
C SER A 61 10.52 -8.40 17.74
N PRO A 62 10.41 -7.08 17.92
CA PRO A 62 9.74 -6.56 19.10
C PRO A 62 8.26 -6.90 18.96
N TRP A 63 7.77 -7.81 19.80
CA TRP A 63 6.34 -7.94 20.03
C TRP A 63 5.78 -6.53 20.27
N PRO A 64 4.73 -6.10 19.56
CA PRO A 64 3.72 -6.91 18.86
C PRO A 64 3.89 -7.10 17.34
N TRP A 65 5.10 -6.96 16.78
CA TRP A 65 5.32 -7.20 15.35
C TRP A 65 4.99 -8.64 14.95
N HIS A 66 4.05 -8.79 14.01
CA HIS A 66 3.56 -10.11 13.57
C HIS A 66 3.63 -10.36 12.05
N ILE A 67 4.14 -9.38 11.28
CA ILE A 67 4.39 -9.49 9.84
C ILE A 67 5.83 -9.10 9.50
N SER A 68 6.28 -9.49 8.31
CA SER A 68 7.60 -9.17 7.77
C SER A 68 7.81 -7.68 7.59
N TYR A 69 6.79 -6.96 7.09
CA TYR A 69 6.85 -5.52 6.75
C TYR A 69 7.87 -5.16 5.65
N ALA A 70 8.37 -6.15 4.90
CA ALA A 70 9.34 -5.99 3.80
C ALA A 70 8.69 -5.78 2.42
N GLY A 71 7.38 -5.96 2.32
CA GLY A 71 6.64 -6.02 1.06
C GLY A 71 6.45 -4.68 0.36
N ASP A 72 6.46 -4.70 -0.97
CA ASP A 72 5.95 -3.61 -1.83
C ASP A 72 4.48 -3.29 -1.56
N LEU A 73 3.69 -4.32 -1.22
CA LEU A 73 2.31 -4.22 -0.74
C LEU A 73 2.24 -4.60 0.74
N ASP A 74 1.35 -3.98 1.49
CA ASP A 74 1.00 -4.44 2.84
C ASP A 74 0.20 -5.75 2.80
N ILE A 75 -0.04 -6.35 3.97
CA ILE A 75 -0.73 -7.66 4.08
C ILE A 75 -2.20 -7.60 3.62
N CYS A 76 -2.76 -6.39 3.49
CA CYS A 76 -4.10 -6.15 2.94
C CYS A 76 -4.06 -5.81 1.44
N GLY A 77 -2.89 -5.83 0.80
CA GLY A 77 -2.70 -5.60 -0.63
C GLY A 77 -2.62 -4.14 -1.02
N PHE A 78 -2.47 -3.23 -0.07
CA PHE A 78 -2.31 -1.83 -0.40
C PHE A 78 -0.84 -1.47 -0.62
N LYS A 79 -0.57 -0.60 -1.60
CA LYS A 79 0.80 -0.15 -1.90
C LYS A 79 1.45 0.54 -0.69
N LYS A 80 2.72 0.19 -0.46
CA LYS A 80 3.68 0.86 0.42
C LYS A 80 4.62 1.74 -0.43
N PRO A 81 5.39 2.66 0.19
CA PRO A 81 6.24 3.61 -0.53
C PRO A 81 7.19 2.99 -1.56
N GLN A 82 7.84 1.88 -1.21
CA GLN A 82 8.74 1.15 -2.11
C GLN A 82 8.07 0.72 -3.44
N SER A 83 6.76 0.41 -3.43
CA SER A 83 6.02 0.09 -4.65
C SER A 83 5.83 1.32 -5.55
N PHE A 84 5.71 2.53 -4.99
CA PHE A 84 5.64 3.75 -5.79
C PHE A 84 6.98 4.09 -6.44
N TYR A 85 8.09 3.89 -5.73
CA TYR A 85 9.42 3.96 -6.32
C TYR A 85 9.56 2.99 -7.49
N ARG A 86 9.12 1.74 -7.30
CA ARG A 86 9.16 0.71 -8.33
C ARG A 86 8.28 1.01 -9.54
N ASN A 87 7.13 1.68 -9.36
CA ASN A 87 6.33 2.14 -10.50
C ASN A 87 7.15 3.05 -11.41
N VAL A 88 7.97 3.94 -10.86
CA VAL A 88 8.84 4.84 -11.64
C VAL A 88 10.01 4.08 -12.25
N LEU A 89 10.62 3.18 -11.49
CA LEU A 89 11.71 2.32 -11.97
C LEU A 89 11.28 1.51 -13.21
N TRP A 90 10.07 0.96 -13.19
CA TRP A 90 9.49 0.10 -14.23
C TRP A 90 8.64 0.84 -15.28
N ASP A 91 8.66 2.18 -15.30
CA ASP A 91 7.86 2.99 -16.24
C ASP A 91 6.33 2.78 -16.15
N VAL A 92 5.83 2.28 -15.02
CA VAL A 92 4.39 2.18 -14.73
C VAL A 92 3.79 3.55 -14.40
N SER A 93 4.58 4.44 -13.78
CA SER A 93 4.19 5.81 -13.43
C SER A 93 5.34 6.76 -13.74
N PRO A 94 5.10 7.91 -14.41
CA PRO A 94 6.18 8.83 -14.76
C PRO A 94 6.71 9.61 -13.53
N LEU A 95 5.84 9.85 -12.54
CA LEU A 95 6.12 10.71 -11.40
C LEU A 95 5.34 10.24 -10.17
N GLU A 96 6.04 9.99 -9.07
CA GLU A 96 5.43 9.67 -7.77
C GLU A 96 6.00 10.58 -6.68
N MET A 97 5.26 10.78 -5.59
CA MET A 97 5.66 11.67 -4.51
C MET A 97 5.28 11.07 -3.16
N VAL A 98 6.25 11.06 -2.24
CA VAL A 98 6.12 10.60 -0.87
C VAL A 98 6.70 11.64 0.09
N VAL A 99 6.28 11.58 1.34
CA VAL A 99 6.65 12.54 2.38
C VAL A 99 7.05 11.79 3.63
N SER A 100 8.13 12.24 4.28
CA SER A 100 8.54 11.81 5.61
C SER A 100 8.40 12.97 6.59
N GLY A 101 7.82 12.70 7.76
CA GLY A 101 7.86 13.63 8.89
C GLY A 101 9.29 13.85 9.41
N PRO A 102 9.52 14.88 10.23
CA PRO A 102 10.79 15.05 10.91
C PRO A 102 11.01 13.87 11.85
N ALA A 103 12.25 13.35 11.87
CA ALA A 103 12.64 12.41 12.91
C ALA A 103 12.46 13.08 14.29
N PRO A 104 12.01 12.33 15.31
CA PRO A 104 12.00 12.82 16.69
C PRO A 104 13.36 13.43 17.08
N ALA A 105 13.32 14.50 17.88
CA ALA A 105 14.54 15.22 18.25
C ALA A 105 15.59 14.29 18.87
N GLY A 106 16.82 14.36 18.35
CA GLY A 106 17.93 13.53 18.81
C GLY A 106 17.87 12.07 18.34
N THR A 107 17.01 11.72 17.38
CA THR A 107 16.96 10.37 16.78
C THR A 107 17.40 10.37 15.33
N SER A 108 17.82 9.22 14.84
CA SER A 108 18.02 8.95 13.41
C SER A 108 17.13 7.79 12.98
N GLU A 109 16.61 7.84 11.77
CA GLU A 109 15.96 6.67 11.18
C GLU A 109 16.98 5.55 10.99
N GLN A 110 16.60 4.35 11.42
CA GLN A 110 17.31 3.10 11.15
C GLN A 110 16.39 2.21 10.33
N ILE A 111 16.94 1.64 9.28
CA ILE A 111 16.21 0.82 8.31
C ILE A 111 16.93 -0.53 8.24
N SER A 112 16.20 -1.62 8.40
CA SER A 112 16.75 -2.96 8.21
C SER A 112 17.10 -3.21 6.73
N ALA A 113 17.83 -4.29 6.46
CA ALA A 113 18.23 -4.65 5.09
C ALA A 113 17.02 -4.82 4.14
N TRP A 114 15.91 -5.37 4.64
CA TRP A 114 14.66 -5.53 3.89
C TRP A 114 13.64 -4.40 4.14
N GLY A 115 14.03 -3.37 4.88
CA GLY A 115 13.18 -2.23 5.20
C GLY A 115 13.16 -1.19 4.09
N TRP A 116 12.33 -0.17 4.31
CA TRP A 116 12.23 1.03 3.48
C TRP A 116 12.05 2.25 4.39
N PRO A 117 12.47 3.46 3.98
CA PRO A 117 12.21 4.67 4.77
C PRO A 117 10.75 4.82 5.19
N ASP A 118 10.51 5.32 6.39
CA ASP A 118 9.19 5.65 6.91
C ASP A 118 8.67 6.91 6.22
N GLU A 119 7.93 6.68 5.15
CA GLU A 119 7.35 7.71 4.32
C GLU A 119 5.96 7.32 3.84
N GLU A 120 5.17 8.31 3.43
CA GLU A 120 3.78 8.10 3.04
C GLU A 120 3.40 8.96 1.85
N VAL A 121 2.45 8.48 1.05
CA VAL A 121 1.79 9.27 0.00
C VAL A 121 0.71 10.14 0.65
N SER A 122 1.11 11.06 1.53
CA SER A 122 0.21 11.91 2.33
C SER A 122 0.80 13.31 2.56
N TRP A 123 -0.06 14.33 2.48
CA TRP A 123 0.24 15.69 2.96
C TRP A 123 -0.62 16.06 4.19
N THR A 124 -1.10 15.06 4.91
CA THR A 124 -1.82 15.23 6.18
C THR A 124 -0.99 14.68 7.32
N TRP A 125 -0.43 15.58 8.13
CA TRP A 125 0.49 15.23 9.22
C TRP A 125 0.06 15.91 10.53
N PRO A 126 -0.95 15.37 11.25
CA PRO A 126 -1.52 16.04 12.42
C PRO A 126 -0.57 16.11 13.63
N SER A 127 0.46 15.26 13.66
CA SER A 127 1.51 15.27 14.68
C SER A 127 2.67 16.24 14.39
N ILE A 128 2.64 16.90 13.22
CA ILE A 128 3.69 17.83 12.78
C ILE A 128 3.14 19.26 12.85
N SER A 129 3.83 20.13 13.58
CA SER A 129 3.48 21.55 13.63
C SER A 129 3.69 22.22 12.28
N GLU A 130 2.82 23.17 11.93
CA GLU A 130 3.06 24.05 10.78
C GLU A 130 4.41 24.77 10.92
N GLY A 131 5.16 24.86 9.82
CA GLY A 131 6.53 25.38 9.77
C GLY A 131 7.62 24.36 10.10
N ALA A 132 7.29 23.20 10.66
CA ALA A 132 8.28 22.14 10.89
C ALA A 132 8.82 21.61 9.56
N GLN A 133 10.11 21.29 9.52
CA GLN A 133 10.75 20.78 8.31
C GLN A 133 10.28 19.34 8.04
N VAL A 134 9.78 19.11 6.82
CA VAL A 134 9.42 17.78 6.32
C VAL A 134 10.22 17.47 5.07
N THR A 135 10.51 16.19 4.86
CA THR A 135 11.24 15.73 3.68
C THR A 135 10.24 15.25 2.63
N VAL A 136 10.25 15.89 1.47
CA VAL A 136 9.47 15.48 0.31
C VAL A 136 10.39 14.80 -0.68
N LYS A 137 10.08 13.57 -1.07
CA LYS A 137 10.79 12.83 -2.11
C LYS A 137 9.89 12.69 -3.32
N VAL A 138 10.40 13.08 -4.47
CA VAL A 138 9.73 12.92 -5.76
C VAL A 138 10.50 11.91 -6.57
N TYR A 139 9.88 10.77 -6.85
CA TYR A 139 10.44 9.73 -7.69
C TYR A 139 10.17 10.05 -9.16
N SER A 140 11.23 10.07 -9.95
CA SER A 140 11.20 10.44 -11.37
C SER A 140 12.37 9.80 -12.12
N LYS A 141 12.06 9.13 -13.23
CA LYS A 141 13.08 8.60 -14.16
C LYS A 141 13.19 9.40 -15.47
N ALA A 142 12.05 9.85 -15.99
CA ALA A 142 11.97 10.47 -17.32
C ALA A 142 12.25 11.97 -17.35
N HIS A 143 12.15 12.67 -16.21
CA HIS A 143 12.21 14.13 -16.17
C HIS A 143 13.62 14.67 -16.03
N ASP A 144 13.93 15.72 -16.79
CA ASP A 144 15.19 16.47 -16.68
C ASP A 144 15.18 17.43 -15.48
N GLU A 145 13.99 17.76 -15.00
CA GLU A 145 13.76 18.71 -13.93
C GLU A 145 12.49 18.36 -13.17
N VAL A 146 12.51 18.58 -11.85
CA VAL A 146 11.35 18.52 -10.98
C VAL A 146 11.24 19.84 -10.21
N GLU A 147 10.09 20.47 -10.25
CA GLU A 147 9.74 21.61 -9.40
C GLU A 147 8.73 21.19 -8.32
N LEU A 148 8.87 21.77 -7.12
CA LEU A 148 7.98 21.51 -5.99
C LEU A 148 7.28 22.81 -5.57
N PHE A 149 5.98 22.71 -5.35
CA PHE A 149 5.10 23.80 -4.96
C PHE A 149 4.35 23.47 -3.68
N VAL A 150 4.32 24.41 -2.74
CA VAL A 150 3.45 24.37 -1.56
C VAL A 150 2.48 25.53 -1.67
N ASN A 151 1.18 25.22 -1.67
CA ASN A 151 0.11 26.21 -1.78
C ASN A 151 0.26 27.14 -3.00
N GLY A 152 0.73 26.56 -4.12
CA GLY A 152 0.96 27.28 -5.38
C GLY A 152 2.26 28.09 -5.45
N ALA A 153 2.97 28.26 -4.33
CA ALA A 153 4.29 28.89 -4.31
C ALA A 153 5.39 27.86 -4.58
N ARG A 154 6.29 28.13 -5.52
CA ARG A 154 7.43 27.24 -5.79
C ARG A 154 8.41 27.31 -4.63
N VAL A 155 8.66 26.17 -3.99
CA VAL A 155 9.56 26.03 -2.84
C VAL A 155 10.88 25.34 -3.20
N GLY A 156 10.95 24.65 -4.34
CA GLY A 156 12.15 23.94 -4.75
C GLY A 156 12.18 23.59 -6.25
N ARG A 157 13.39 23.33 -6.73
CA ARG A 157 13.69 22.83 -8.08
C ARG A 157 14.90 21.91 -8.01
N ALA A 158 14.84 20.75 -8.68
CA ALA A 158 15.95 19.81 -8.80
C ALA A 158 16.17 19.44 -10.27
N MET A 159 17.42 19.47 -10.74
CA MET A 159 17.81 19.07 -12.10
C MET A 159 18.39 17.65 -12.12
N ARG A 160 18.12 16.91 -13.19
CA ARG A 160 18.75 15.63 -13.48
C ARG A 160 20.22 15.85 -13.85
N GLY A 161 21.14 15.20 -13.12
CA GLY A 161 22.58 15.18 -13.47
C GLY A 161 23.52 15.92 -12.53
N GLY A 162 23.04 16.52 -11.43
CA GLY A 162 23.90 17.08 -10.39
C GLY A 162 24.33 16.08 -9.32
N GLY A 163 24.80 14.88 -9.71
CA GLY A 163 25.25 13.82 -8.79
C GLY A 163 24.11 13.25 -7.93
N GLY A 164 23.71 12.00 -8.16
CA GLY A 164 22.60 11.36 -7.45
C GLY A 164 22.58 11.70 -5.96
N SER A 165 21.44 12.15 -5.47
CA SER A 165 21.12 12.64 -4.13
C SER A 165 21.92 11.96 -3.01
N ILE A 166 23.20 12.29 -2.80
CA ILE A 166 24.06 11.62 -1.81
C ILE A 166 23.55 11.98 -0.40
N ALA A 167 22.80 11.10 0.25
CA ALA A 167 22.70 11.13 1.70
C ALA A 167 23.85 10.30 2.27
N PHE A 168 24.91 10.99 2.69
CA PHE A 168 25.88 10.43 3.60
C PHE A 168 25.22 10.32 4.97
N VAL A 169 24.68 9.14 5.32
CA VAL A 169 24.15 8.87 6.66
C VAL A 169 25.00 7.80 7.33
N ASN A 170 25.61 8.15 8.46
CA ASN A 170 26.35 7.23 9.34
C ASN A 170 27.51 6.44 8.70
N GLY A 171 28.25 7.06 7.78
CA GLY A 171 29.52 6.48 7.27
C GLY A 171 29.37 5.24 6.40
N SER A 172 28.17 4.93 5.91
CA SER A 172 27.91 3.85 4.95
C SER A 172 27.32 4.39 3.66
N TRP A 173 27.83 3.88 2.53
CA TRP A 173 27.35 4.21 1.19
C TRP A 173 26.10 3.39 0.88
N PHE A 174 24.92 4.00 0.78
CA PHE A 174 23.73 3.38 0.20
C PHE A 174 23.37 4.11 -1.08
N ARG A 175 23.67 3.51 -2.24
CA ARG A 175 23.59 4.17 -3.56
C ARG A 175 22.27 3.97 -4.32
N GLY A 176 21.27 3.31 -3.73
CA GLY A 176 20.10 2.78 -4.46
C GLY A 176 18.90 3.70 -4.54
N ILE A 177 18.07 3.78 -3.50
CA ILE A 177 16.82 4.55 -3.49
C ILE A 177 16.98 6.06 -3.77
N GLU A 178 18.18 6.59 -3.60
CA GLU A 178 18.54 7.98 -3.91
C GLU A 178 18.56 8.25 -5.42
N ARG A 179 18.82 7.21 -6.22
CA ARG A 179 18.70 7.27 -7.68
C ARG A 179 17.23 7.39 -8.02
N LEU A 180 16.92 8.18 -9.04
CA LEU A 180 15.55 8.52 -9.44
C LEU A 180 14.78 9.36 -8.43
N THR A 181 15.42 9.90 -7.39
CA THR A 181 14.73 10.64 -6.32
C THR A 181 15.24 12.07 -6.22
N ALA A 182 14.33 13.04 -6.39
CA ALA A 182 14.55 14.43 -6.02
C ALA A 182 14.05 14.66 -4.59
N THR A 183 14.93 15.13 -3.70
CA THR A 183 14.63 15.33 -2.28
C THR A 183 14.57 16.83 -1.96
N PHE A 184 13.51 17.24 -1.29
CA PHE A 184 13.31 18.61 -0.83
C PHE A 184 13.03 18.61 0.67
N VAL A 185 13.65 19.53 1.42
CA VAL A 185 13.32 19.78 2.82
C VAL A 185 12.58 21.12 2.86
N VAL A 186 11.30 21.08 3.24
CA VAL A 186 10.40 22.24 3.16
C VAL A 186 9.62 22.41 4.46
N PRO A 187 9.27 23.65 4.84
CA PRO A 187 8.37 23.87 5.96
C PRO A 187 6.98 23.32 5.62
N TYR A 188 6.44 22.47 6.48
CA TYR A 188 5.09 21.95 6.35
C TYR A 188 4.08 23.09 6.46
N SER A 189 3.17 23.20 5.50
CA SER A 189 2.00 24.06 5.57
C SER A 189 0.80 23.31 5.00
N PRO A 190 -0.31 23.19 5.76
CA PRO A 190 -1.53 22.57 5.29
C PRO A 190 -2.01 23.17 3.96
N GLY A 191 -2.53 22.32 3.07
CA GLY A 191 -3.11 22.72 1.80
C GLY A 191 -2.70 21.79 0.67
N ASN A 192 -1.99 22.30 -0.34
CA ASN A 192 -1.60 21.56 -1.52
C ASN A 192 -0.07 21.45 -1.64
N LEU A 193 0.44 20.22 -1.71
CA LEU A 193 1.78 19.90 -2.17
C LEU A 193 1.73 19.38 -3.61
N THR A 194 2.39 20.06 -4.55
CA THR A 194 2.40 19.65 -5.96
C THR A 194 3.84 19.54 -6.47
N ALA A 195 4.16 18.40 -7.08
CA ALA A 195 5.38 18.20 -7.87
C ALA A 195 5.05 18.25 -9.36
N VAL A 196 5.90 18.92 -10.13
CA VAL A 196 5.82 19.00 -11.59
C VAL A 196 7.15 18.52 -12.18
N GLY A 197 7.10 17.43 -12.94
CA GLY A 197 8.24 16.91 -13.68
C GLY A 197 8.21 17.42 -15.13
N HIS A 198 9.35 17.87 -15.65
CA HIS A 198 9.49 18.39 -17.01
C HIS A 198 10.44 17.54 -17.86
N VAL A 199 10.04 17.24 -19.09
CA VAL A 199 10.88 16.57 -20.10
C VAL A 199 11.26 17.58 -21.18
N ARG A 200 12.52 18.04 -21.18
CA ARG A 200 12.97 19.14 -22.06
C ARG A 200 12.88 18.78 -23.53
N ALA A 201 13.21 17.54 -23.89
CA ALA A 201 13.25 17.09 -25.28
C ALA A 201 11.87 17.11 -25.96
N THR A 202 10.79 16.87 -25.20
CA THR A 202 9.43 16.76 -25.74
C THR A 202 8.51 17.89 -25.29
N GLY A 203 8.91 18.66 -24.28
CA GLY A 203 8.04 19.63 -23.61
C GLY A 203 6.95 18.99 -22.74
N ARG A 204 6.98 17.67 -22.51
CA ARG A 204 5.99 16.98 -21.66
C ARG A 204 6.14 17.38 -20.21
N THR A 205 5.00 17.57 -19.53
CA THR A 205 4.92 17.79 -18.09
C THR A 205 4.05 16.74 -17.42
N ASP A 206 4.52 16.16 -16.33
CA ASP A 206 3.76 15.24 -15.49
C ASP A 206 3.57 15.87 -14.09
N VAL A 207 2.39 15.72 -13.50
CA VAL A 207 2.00 16.42 -12.26
C VAL A 207 1.53 15.43 -11.21
N ARG A 208 2.02 15.59 -9.98
CA ARG A 208 1.57 14.83 -8.81
C ARG A 208 1.20 15.77 -7.67
N THR A 209 -0.02 15.63 -7.16
CA THR A 209 -0.55 16.49 -6.09
C THR A 209 -0.99 15.66 -4.89
N LEU A 210 -0.60 16.11 -3.69
CA LEU A 210 -1.08 15.64 -2.41
C LEU A 210 -1.78 16.79 -1.69
N LEU A 211 -2.94 16.50 -1.11
CA LEU A 211 -3.75 17.49 -0.39
C LEU A 211 -3.77 17.16 1.10
N THR A 212 -3.67 18.18 1.95
CA THR A 212 -3.99 18.07 3.35
C THR A 212 -5.49 17.88 3.50
N THR A 213 -5.87 16.86 4.27
CA THR A 213 -7.26 16.57 4.60
C THR A 213 -7.61 17.19 5.95
N GLY A 214 -8.89 17.54 6.14
CA GLY A 214 -9.40 18.20 7.34
C GLY A 214 -9.51 17.26 8.55
N MET A 215 -10.41 17.58 9.49
CA MET A 215 -10.76 16.70 10.62
C MET A 215 -11.68 15.56 10.16
N PRO A 216 -11.53 14.32 10.69
CA PRO A 216 -12.37 13.19 10.31
C PRO A 216 -13.86 13.48 10.44
N ALA A 217 -14.61 13.32 9.36
CA ALA A 217 -16.04 13.61 9.28
C ALA A 217 -16.86 12.37 8.89
N ALA A 218 -16.33 11.50 8.04
CA ALA A 218 -17.09 10.38 7.47
C ALA A 218 -16.25 9.14 7.14
N LEU A 219 -16.95 8.00 7.11
CA LEU A 219 -16.43 6.77 6.51
C LEU A 219 -16.86 6.68 5.03
N ARG A 220 -15.99 6.12 4.20
CA ARG A 220 -16.32 5.78 2.80
C ARG A 220 -15.95 4.33 2.54
N LEU A 221 -16.90 3.55 2.03
CA LEU A 221 -16.67 2.15 1.67
C LEU A 221 -16.54 2.05 0.15
N ALA A 222 -15.55 1.30 -0.32
CA ALA A 222 -15.35 0.99 -1.73
C ALA A 222 -15.12 -0.51 -1.89
N ALA A 223 -16.06 -1.20 -2.53
CA ALA A 223 -15.91 -2.60 -2.91
C ALA A 223 -15.11 -2.69 -4.21
N ASP A 224 -14.20 -3.67 -4.31
CA ASP A 224 -13.53 -4.04 -5.55
C ASP A 224 -14.54 -4.50 -6.62
N ARG A 225 -15.58 -5.22 -6.17
CA ARG A 225 -16.67 -5.74 -6.99
C ARG A 225 -17.99 -5.60 -6.25
N THR A 226 -18.99 -5.00 -6.90
CA THR A 226 -20.34 -4.84 -6.37
C THR A 226 -21.28 -5.99 -6.73
N THR A 227 -20.82 -6.94 -7.55
CA THR A 227 -21.54 -8.18 -7.88
C THR A 227 -20.58 -9.35 -7.81
N ILE A 228 -20.94 -10.37 -7.02
CA ILE A 228 -20.18 -11.62 -6.88
C ILE A 228 -21.10 -12.83 -7.07
N CYS A 229 -20.51 -13.99 -7.29
CA CYS A 229 -21.22 -15.25 -7.36
C CYS A 229 -21.70 -15.64 -5.96
N ALA A 230 -22.90 -16.21 -5.83
CA ALA A 230 -23.45 -16.75 -4.59
C ALA A 230 -22.76 -18.08 -4.22
N SER A 231 -21.43 -18.03 -4.04
CA SER A 231 -20.58 -19.15 -3.71
C SER A 231 -19.61 -18.74 -2.62
N ARG A 232 -19.40 -19.65 -1.66
CA ARG A 232 -18.41 -19.51 -0.59
C ARG A 232 -16.96 -19.32 -1.07
N ASN A 233 -16.69 -19.54 -2.36
CA ASN A 233 -15.35 -19.39 -2.94
C ASN A 233 -15.16 -18.02 -3.62
N ASP A 234 -16.21 -17.20 -3.72
CA ASP A 234 -16.13 -15.84 -4.29
C ASP A 234 -16.10 -14.80 -3.17
N LEU A 235 -15.17 -13.83 -3.24
CA LEU A 235 -14.87 -12.89 -2.15
C LEU A 235 -14.92 -11.45 -2.63
N ALA A 236 -15.70 -10.57 -1.99
CA ALA A 236 -15.59 -9.14 -2.25
C ALA A 236 -14.70 -8.46 -1.21
N TYR A 237 -13.80 -7.61 -1.67
CA TYR A 237 -12.86 -6.85 -0.85
C TYR A 237 -13.38 -5.42 -0.74
N VAL A 238 -13.82 -5.04 0.45
CA VAL A 238 -14.34 -3.70 0.74
C VAL A 238 -13.29 -2.91 1.52
N THR A 239 -12.71 -1.90 0.88
CA THR A 239 -11.85 -0.95 1.58
C THR A 239 -12.71 0.10 2.26
N VAL A 240 -12.52 0.28 3.57
CA VAL A 240 -13.15 1.33 4.34
C VAL A 240 -12.12 2.41 4.63
N TYR A 241 -12.37 3.60 4.09
CA TYR A 241 -11.57 4.79 4.30
C TYR A 241 -12.18 5.60 5.42
N VAL A 242 -11.35 6.02 6.36
CA VAL A 242 -11.59 7.21 7.17
C VAL A 242 -11.20 8.35 6.24
N VAL A 243 -12.20 9.08 5.76
CA VAL A 243 -11.91 10.38 5.15
C VAL A 243 -11.23 11.21 6.26
N ASP A 244 -10.36 12.15 5.93
CA ASP A 244 -9.91 13.17 6.89
C ASP A 244 -9.09 12.75 8.17
N SER A 245 -8.42 11.59 8.21
CA SER A 245 -7.21 11.21 9.03
C SER A 245 -7.29 10.58 10.45
N ALA A 246 -6.21 9.87 10.81
CA ALA A 246 -5.88 9.17 12.07
C ALA A 246 -6.62 7.85 12.43
N GLY A 247 -5.93 6.99 13.19
CA GLY A 247 -6.36 5.64 13.59
C GLY A 247 -7.67 5.64 14.35
N ARG A 248 -8.74 5.13 13.73
CA ARG A 248 -10.07 5.00 14.33
C ARG A 248 -10.45 3.54 14.48
N HIS A 249 -11.11 3.22 15.59
CA HIS A 249 -11.79 1.93 15.73
C HIS A 249 -13.07 1.94 14.90
N VAL A 250 -13.10 1.10 13.88
CA VAL A 250 -14.26 0.88 13.03
C VAL A 250 -14.94 -0.40 13.49
N ASN A 251 -16.24 -0.30 13.77
CA ASN A 251 -17.13 -1.44 14.01
C ASN A 251 -17.89 -1.75 12.73
N PHE A 252 -18.14 -3.02 12.49
CA PHE A 252 -18.80 -3.52 11.29
C PHE A 252 -20.09 -4.25 11.68
N ASP A 253 -21.20 -3.85 11.04
CA ASP A 253 -22.45 -4.60 11.05
C ASP A 253 -22.64 -5.21 9.66
N PHE A 254 -23.05 -6.47 9.59
CA PHE A 254 -23.21 -7.18 8.32
C PHE A 254 -24.58 -7.86 8.26
N GLU A 255 -25.24 -7.72 7.12
CA GLU A 255 -26.56 -8.29 6.82
C GLU A 255 -26.57 -9.00 5.47
N GLY A 256 -27.39 -10.04 5.34
CA GLY A 256 -27.55 -10.83 4.11
C GLY A 256 -27.09 -12.28 4.25
N ASP A 257 -27.25 -13.05 3.17
CA ASP A 257 -26.90 -14.48 3.11
C ASP A 257 -25.41 -14.73 2.85
N GLY A 258 -24.60 -14.11 3.71
CA GLY A 258 -23.14 -14.15 3.65
C GLY A 258 -22.54 -13.98 5.04
N GLU A 259 -21.27 -13.60 5.07
CA GLU A 259 -20.53 -13.31 6.29
C GLU A 259 -19.47 -12.24 6.03
N LEU A 260 -19.20 -11.45 7.06
CA LEU A 260 -17.96 -10.71 7.19
C LEU A 260 -16.84 -11.73 7.46
N TYR A 261 -16.18 -12.17 6.39
CA TYR A 261 -15.19 -13.24 6.46
C TYR A 261 -14.01 -12.82 7.31
N ARG A 262 -13.35 -11.71 6.99
CA ARG A 262 -12.21 -11.19 7.75
C ARG A 262 -12.13 -9.67 7.72
N VAL A 263 -11.51 -9.08 8.73
CA VAL A 263 -11.12 -7.66 8.76
C VAL A 263 -9.65 -7.50 9.13
N GLY A 264 -8.94 -6.63 8.41
CA GLY A 264 -7.50 -6.43 8.61
C GLY A 264 -7.05 -5.03 8.22
N ASN A 265 -5.84 -4.67 8.64
CA ASN A 265 -5.14 -3.46 8.22
C ASN A 265 -3.67 -3.82 7.92
N GLY A 266 -2.89 -2.82 7.49
CA GLY A 266 -1.45 -2.99 7.21
C GLY A 266 -0.53 -2.71 8.40
N ASP A 267 -1.03 -2.53 9.63
CA ASP A 267 -0.18 -2.18 10.77
C ASP A 267 0.55 -3.43 11.29
N PRO A 268 1.89 -3.48 11.26
CA PRO A 268 2.62 -4.64 11.74
C PRO A 268 2.46 -4.90 13.24
N ARG A 269 1.94 -3.93 14.00
CA ARG A 269 1.80 -3.98 15.46
C ARG A 269 0.37 -4.18 15.96
N ASP A 270 -0.63 -4.15 15.08
CA ASP A 270 -2.03 -4.30 15.51
C ASP A 270 -2.37 -5.77 15.81
N LEU A 271 -2.63 -6.05 17.08
CA LEU A 271 -3.00 -7.39 17.56
C LEU A 271 -4.50 -7.71 17.45
N GLY A 272 -5.30 -6.83 16.85
CA GLY A 272 -6.73 -7.08 16.70
C GLY A 272 -7.01 -8.41 15.97
N SER A 273 -8.12 -9.05 16.32
CA SER A 273 -8.52 -10.32 15.70
C SER A 273 -9.02 -10.10 14.28
N PHE A 274 -8.56 -10.93 13.33
CA PHE A 274 -9.07 -10.91 11.95
C PHE A 274 -10.53 -11.35 11.83
N GLN A 275 -11.12 -11.90 12.89
CA GLN A 275 -12.47 -12.47 12.90
C GLN A 275 -13.47 -11.62 13.70
N GLN A 276 -13.00 -10.69 14.52
CA GLN A 276 -13.91 -9.80 15.23
C GLN A 276 -14.44 -8.73 14.27
N PRO A 277 -15.71 -8.33 14.37
CA PRO A 277 -16.30 -7.31 13.49
C PRO A 277 -15.89 -5.90 13.90
N ARG A 278 -14.61 -5.72 14.24
CA ARG A 278 -14.02 -4.43 14.62
C ARG A 278 -12.54 -4.41 14.29
N ARG A 279 -12.04 -3.27 13.85
CA ARG A 279 -10.63 -3.11 13.51
C ARG A 279 -10.23 -1.64 13.56
N THR A 280 -9.00 -1.37 14.00
CA THR A 280 -8.42 -0.02 13.95
C THR A 280 -7.96 0.28 12.53
N THR A 281 -8.18 1.49 12.01
CA THR A 281 -7.62 1.87 10.72
C THR A 281 -6.11 2.09 10.83
N HIS A 282 -5.37 1.64 9.83
CA HIS A 282 -3.96 1.97 9.65
C HIS A 282 -3.83 2.87 8.41
N ARG A 283 -3.11 4.00 8.53
CA ARG A 283 -2.99 5.00 7.45
C ARG A 283 -4.35 5.39 6.83
N GLY A 284 -5.33 5.61 7.70
CA GLY A 284 -6.70 6.03 7.33
C GLY A 284 -7.56 4.96 6.65
N ARG A 285 -7.15 3.68 6.63
CA ARG A 285 -7.91 2.61 5.98
C ARG A 285 -7.93 1.30 6.74
N VAL A 286 -8.92 0.48 6.41
CA VAL A 286 -9.08 -0.90 6.86
C VAL A 286 -9.74 -1.70 5.74
N LEU A 287 -9.44 -3.00 5.65
CA LEU A 287 -10.03 -3.91 4.69
C LEU A 287 -11.04 -4.82 5.38
N ALA A 288 -12.24 -4.94 4.80
CA ALA A 288 -13.25 -5.92 5.14
C ALA A 288 -13.45 -6.88 3.96
N VAL A 289 -13.39 -8.18 4.21
CA VAL A 289 -13.62 -9.22 3.18
C VAL A 289 -14.99 -9.83 3.41
N LEU A 290 -15.84 -9.77 2.40
CA LEU A 290 -17.18 -10.33 2.42
C LEU A 290 -17.22 -11.62 1.61
N ARG A 291 -17.96 -12.61 2.11
CA ARG A 291 -18.06 -13.94 1.51
C ARG A 291 -19.50 -14.45 1.60
N PRO A 292 -20.10 -14.98 0.53
CA PRO A 292 -21.38 -15.69 0.62
C PRO A 292 -21.26 -16.95 1.48
N LYS A 293 -22.36 -17.37 2.13
CA LYS A 293 -22.40 -18.64 2.87
C LYS A 293 -22.37 -19.83 1.91
N ALA A 294 -22.09 -21.01 2.44
CA ALA A 294 -22.32 -22.25 1.71
C ALA A 294 -23.82 -22.36 1.38
N ASN A 295 -24.15 -22.64 0.11
CA ASN A 295 -25.52 -22.75 -0.41
C ASN A 295 -26.34 -21.44 -0.38
N ALA A 296 -25.68 -20.28 -0.43
CA ALA A 296 -26.39 -19.01 -0.48
C ALA A 296 -27.32 -18.95 -1.70
N ALA A 297 -28.57 -18.54 -1.51
CA ALA A 297 -29.58 -18.53 -2.56
C ALA A 297 -29.40 -17.39 -3.59
N GLY A 298 -28.41 -16.51 -3.38
CA GLY A 298 -28.30 -15.22 -4.05
C GLY A 298 -29.01 -14.11 -3.27
N GLY A 299 -29.03 -12.90 -3.82
CA GLY A 299 -29.64 -11.73 -3.19
C GLY A 299 -28.63 -10.64 -2.87
N THR A 300 -28.72 -10.06 -1.68
CA THR A 300 -27.97 -8.83 -1.34
C THR A 300 -27.15 -9.03 -0.06
N LEU A 301 -25.90 -8.56 -0.07
CA LEU A 301 -25.04 -8.47 1.11
C LEU A 301 -24.81 -6.99 1.43
N THR A 302 -25.10 -6.57 2.66
CA THR A 302 -24.91 -5.19 3.11
C THR A 302 -23.89 -5.17 4.24
N LEU A 303 -22.82 -4.40 4.04
CA LEU A 303 -21.83 -4.09 5.08
C LEU A 303 -22.01 -2.65 5.50
N ARG A 304 -22.21 -2.42 6.80
CA ARG A 304 -22.22 -1.11 7.44
C ARG A 304 -20.97 -0.96 8.30
N ALA A 305 -20.33 0.20 8.21
CA ALA A 305 -19.20 0.56 9.05
C ALA A 305 -19.52 1.80 9.88
N ALA A 306 -19.13 1.80 11.15
CA ALA A 306 -19.35 2.89 12.08
C ALA A 306 -18.11 3.12 12.96
N ALA A 307 -17.81 4.38 13.27
CA ALA A 307 -16.73 4.77 14.17
C ALA A 307 -17.16 5.98 15.01
N THR A 308 -16.69 6.05 16.25
CA THR A 308 -17.07 7.12 17.18
C THR A 308 -16.75 8.50 16.61
N GLY A 309 -17.76 9.36 16.53
CA GLY A 309 -17.65 10.73 16.04
C GLY A 309 -17.68 10.87 14.53
N LEU A 310 -17.88 9.79 13.76
CA LEU A 310 -17.98 9.83 12.29
C LEU A 310 -19.38 9.42 11.82
N ALA A 311 -19.80 9.98 10.69
CA ALA A 311 -20.97 9.47 9.97
C ALA A 311 -20.71 8.02 9.52
N ALA A 312 -21.63 7.12 9.89
CA ALA A 312 -21.60 5.74 9.44
C ALA A 312 -21.86 5.66 7.93
N ALA A 313 -21.32 4.63 7.29
CA ALA A 313 -21.51 4.40 5.86
C ALA A 313 -21.73 2.91 5.58
N SER A 314 -22.40 2.62 4.47
CA SER A 314 -22.72 1.25 4.06
C SER A 314 -22.38 1.02 2.60
N VAL A 315 -22.11 -0.23 2.25
CA VAL A 315 -22.02 -0.71 0.88
C VAL A 315 -22.91 -1.93 0.72
N THR A 316 -23.53 -2.04 -0.45
CA THR A 316 -24.43 -3.13 -0.80
C THR A 316 -23.90 -3.84 -2.03
N LEU A 317 -23.75 -5.17 -1.92
CA LEU A 317 -23.31 -6.04 -3.00
C LEU A 317 -24.45 -6.94 -3.44
N GLN A 318 -24.49 -7.28 -4.73
CA GLN A 318 -25.40 -8.26 -5.27
C GLN A 318 -24.71 -9.63 -5.39
N THR A 319 -25.40 -10.69 -4.98
CA THR A 319 -24.99 -12.07 -5.19
C THR A 319 -25.90 -12.71 -6.21
N LYS A 320 -25.30 -13.27 -7.26
CA LYS A 320 -26.01 -13.93 -8.36
C LYS A 320 -25.65 -15.41 -8.43
N ALA A 321 -26.49 -16.20 -9.11
CA ALA A 321 -26.15 -17.58 -9.42
C ALA A 321 -24.76 -17.66 -10.07
N CYS A 322 -23.96 -18.61 -9.62
CA CYS A 322 -22.62 -18.85 -10.16
C CYS A 322 -22.79 -19.49 -11.54
N PRO A 323 -22.03 -19.07 -12.57
CA PRO A 323 -21.92 -19.87 -13.77
C PRO A 323 -21.42 -21.26 -13.37
N LEU A 324 -22.13 -22.33 -13.77
CA LEU A 324 -21.58 -23.67 -13.61
C LEU A 324 -20.31 -23.76 -14.48
N HIS A 325 -19.15 -23.81 -13.84
CA HIS A 325 -17.91 -24.22 -14.50
C HIS A 325 -17.72 -25.73 -14.30
N ILE A 326 -18.72 -26.51 -14.71
CA ILE A 326 -18.50 -27.92 -14.96
C ILE A 326 -18.37 -28.06 -16.47
N LYS A 327 -17.13 -28.04 -16.95
CA LYS A 327 -16.79 -28.47 -18.29
C LYS A 327 -16.28 -29.90 -18.20
N THR A 328 -16.68 -30.75 -19.12
CA THR A 328 -15.97 -32.00 -19.39
C THR A 328 -14.51 -31.70 -19.74
N ARG A 329 -13.64 -32.72 -19.69
CA ARG A 329 -12.21 -32.59 -19.99
C ARG A 329 -11.91 -32.02 -21.39
N ASP A 330 -12.86 -32.11 -22.32
CA ASP A 330 -12.77 -31.58 -23.68
C ASP A 330 -13.46 -30.21 -23.88
N GLY A 331 -14.00 -29.60 -22.82
CA GLY A 331 -14.61 -28.28 -22.88
C GLY A 331 -16.06 -28.26 -23.38
N SER A 332 -16.67 -29.41 -23.66
CA SER A 332 -18.09 -29.50 -24.03
C SER A 332 -19.02 -29.26 -22.81
N PRO A 333 -20.23 -28.72 -23.05
CA PRO A 333 -21.24 -28.55 -22.00
C PRO A 333 -21.72 -29.92 -21.49
N ILE A 334 -21.95 -30.02 -20.17
CA ILE A 334 -22.53 -31.23 -19.58
C ILE A 334 -24.02 -31.26 -19.89
N VAL A 335 -24.42 -32.23 -20.72
CA VAL A 335 -25.81 -32.50 -21.13
C VAL A 335 -26.40 -33.72 -20.43
N ASP A 336 -25.74 -34.24 -19.38
CA ASP A 336 -26.18 -35.46 -18.71
C ASP A 336 -27.07 -35.17 -17.49
N GLU A 337 -28.36 -35.48 -17.62
CA GLU A 337 -29.37 -35.37 -16.55
C GLU A 337 -28.98 -36.15 -15.28
N GLN A 338 -28.14 -37.20 -15.38
CA GLN A 338 -27.70 -37.97 -14.22
C GLN A 338 -26.75 -37.16 -13.31
N LEU A 339 -25.98 -36.20 -13.86
CA LEU A 339 -25.13 -35.32 -13.06
C LEU A 339 -25.94 -34.23 -12.33
N CYS A 340 -27.03 -33.72 -12.94
CA CYS A 340 -27.92 -32.75 -12.28
C CYS A 340 -28.54 -33.34 -10.99
N LEU A 341 -28.90 -34.62 -11.01
CA LEU A 341 -29.45 -35.36 -9.87
C LEU A 341 -28.42 -35.58 -8.74
N LEU A 342 -27.15 -35.83 -9.08
CA LEU A 342 -26.06 -36.02 -8.11
C LEU A 342 -25.70 -34.74 -7.35
N PHE A 343 -25.92 -33.57 -7.97
CA PHE A 343 -25.59 -32.26 -7.38
C PHE A 343 -26.81 -31.42 -6.97
N GLY A 344 -28.03 -31.96 -7.06
CA GLY A 344 -29.26 -31.31 -6.60
C GLY A 344 -29.63 -30.05 -7.37
N LEU A 345 -29.24 -29.94 -8.64
CA LEU A 345 -29.49 -28.77 -9.48
C LEU A 345 -30.74 -28.99 -10.36
N LYS A 346 -31.54 -27.94 -10.55
CA LYS A 346 -32.60 -27.95 -11.59
C LYS A 346 -31.94 -27.77 -12.95
N CYS A 347 -31.90 -28.84 -13.74
CA CYS A 347 -31.62 -28.78 -15.16
C CYS A 347 -32.79 -28.05 -15.84
N THR A 348 -32.53 -26.91 -16.50
CA THR A 348 -33.46 -26.28 -17.45
C THR A 348 -32.70 -26.01 -18.73
N ASP A 349 -33.36 -26.30 -19.87
CA ASP A 349 -32.83 -26.25 -21.23
C ASP A 349 -31.99 -25.01 -21.59
#